data_AF-A0A4P9ZAR7-F1
#
_entry.id   AF-A0A4P9ZAR7-F1
#
_cell.length_a   1.000
_cell.length_b   1.000
_cell.length_c   1.000
_cell.angle_alpha   90.00
_cell.angle_beta   90.00
_cell.angle_gamma   90.00
#
_symmetry.space_group_name_H-M   'P 1'
#
loop_
_entity.id
_entity.type
_entity.pdbx_description
1 polymer ?
#
loop_
_entity_poly.entity_id
_entity_poly.type
_entity_poly.pdbx_seq_one_letter_code
_entity_poly.pdbx_strand_id
1 'polypeptide(L)'
;MPEISLEQQMKELTEMVQKQSKLIAQTGKQLMEVQMKEVKNKMAAMDVKQPSFDPDDFASNEDIAQLVFEVLNQLEYLEDRSIKRAYNSHILSESADSTKIAPLCNKDGEPALEIFPKTVKHLKELKPLELIQIAEFYDLFVDEPYIEDQKRLESPNTTPEEAIRLSTSSETITSEQRLAMSSESDLKDVFVEFTRYIGVRIRRGSEW
;
A
#
# COMPACT_ATOMS: atom_id res chain seq x y z
N MET A 1 -25.55 59.19 -19.59
CA MET A 1 -25.00 57.98 -20.25
C MET A 1 -25.58 56.79 -19.51
N PRO A 2 -26.20 55.80 -20.18
CA PRO A 2 -26.80 54.69 -19.46
C PRO A 2 -25.69 53.75 -18.97
N GLU A 3 -25.63 53.53 -17.66
CA GLU A 3 -24.76 52.53 -17.04
C GLU A 3 -25.18 51.14 -17.51
N ILE A 4 -24.31 50.48 -18.28
CA ILE A 4 -24.49 49.07 -18.63
C ILE A 4 -24.35 48.30 -17.31
N SER A 5 -25.44 47.65 -16.88
CA SER A 5 -25.46 46.83 -15.67
C SER A 5 -24.36 45.78 -15.71
N LEU A 6 -23.62 45.63 -14.62
CA LEU A 6 -22.57 44.62 -14.44
C LEU A 6 -23.05 43.20 -14.81
N GLU A 7 -24.35 42.95 -14.63
CA GLU A 7 -25.01 41.69 -14.97
C GLU A 7 -25.06 41.43 -16.49
N GLN A 8 -25.21 42.48 -17.31
CA GLN A 8 -25.14 42.35 -18.77
C GLN A 8 -23.71 42.02 -19.22
N GLN A 9 -22.70 42.62 -18.59
CA GLN A 9 -21.29 42.33 -18.88
C GLN A 9 -20.93 40.90 -18.46
N MET A 10 -21.41 40.41 -17.31
CA MET A 10 -21.20 39.02 -16.90
C MET A 10 -21.90 38.02 -17.82
N LYS A 11 -23.09 38.35 -18.32
CA LYS A 11 -23.81 37.51 -19.28
C LYS A 11 -23.08 37.42 -20.61
N GLU A 12 -22.60 38.55 -21.14
CA GLU A 12 -21.84 38.59 -22.39
C GLU A 12 -20.50 37.85 -22.28
N LEU A 13 -19.83 37.95 -21.13
CA LEU A 13 -18.60 37.20 -20.85
C LEU A 13 -18.86 35.69 -20.79
N THR A 14 -19.96 35.28 -20.15
CA THR A 14 -20.35 33.86 -20.05
C THR A 14 -20.68 33.28 -21.43
N GLU A 15 -21.40 34.02 -22.26
CA GLU A 15 -21.71 33.63 -23.63
C GLU A 15 -20.45 33.55 -24.50
N MET A 16 -19.47 34.42 -24.28
CA MET A 16 -18.18 34.39 -24.97
C MET A 16 -17.35 33.16 -24.57
N VAL A 17 -17.28 32.82 -23.28
CA VAL A 17 -16.58 31.61 -22.79
C VAL A 17 -17.23 30.34 -23.34
N GLN A 18 -18.56 30.27 -23.41
CA GLN A 18 -19.26 29.13 -24.02
C GLN A 18 -18.95 28.97 -25.51
N LYS A 19 -18.89 30.08 -26.26
CA LYS A 19 -18.48 30.07 -27.67
C LYS A 19 -17.04 29.61 -27.86
N GLN A 20 -16.12 30.07 -27.01
CA GLN A 20 -14.72 29.67 -27.04
C GLN A 20 -14.54 28.19 -26.70
N SER A 21 -15.24 27.68 -25.68
CA SER A 21 -15.23 26.26 -25.32
C SER A 21 -15.71 25.38 -26.48
N LYS A 22 -16.79 25.78 -27.17
CA LYS A 22 -17.31 25.06 -28.33
C LYS A 22 -16.33 25.07 -29.52
N LEU A 23 -15.66 26.19 -29.77
CA LEU A 23 -14.62 26.31 -30.80
C LEU A 23 -13.40 25.45 -30.49
N ILE A 24 -12.97 25.39 -29.22
CA ILE A 24 -11.87 24.53 -28.79
C ILE A 24 -12.22 23.05 -28.99
N ALA A 25 -13.44 22.64 -28.61
CA ALA A 25 -13.90 21.26 -28.82
C ALA A 25 -13.97 20.90 -30.31
N GLN A 26 -14.45 21.81 -31.17
CA GLN A 26 -14.47 21.61 -32.63
C GLN A 26 -13.06 21.54 -33.23
N THR A 27 -12.15 22.39 -32.76
CA THR A 27 -10.75 22.41 -33.22
C THR A 27 -10.02 21.15 -32.77
N GLY A 28 -10.24 20.68 -31.53
CA GLY A 28 -9.70 19.42 -31.02
C GLY A 28 -10.20 18.22 -31.82
N LYS A 29 -11.49 18.20 -32.17
CA LYS A 29 -12.07 17.16 -33.04
C LYS A 29 -11.44 17.17 -34.44
N GLN A 30 -11.26 18.34 -35.04
CA GLN A 30 -10.61 18.46 -36.35
C GLN A 30 -9.14 18.06 -36.31
N LEU A 31 -8.40 18.43 -35.25
CA LEU A 31 -7.00 18.04 -35.07
C LEU A 31 -6.88 16.51 -34.95
N MET A 32 -7.77 15.88 -34.18
CA MET A 32 -7.82 14.43 -34.03
C MET A 32 -8.16 13.72 -35.34
N GLU A 33 -9.10 14.26 -36.12
CA GLU A 33 -9.44 13.73 -37.46
C GLU A 33 -8.26 13.86 -38.45
N VAL A 34 -7.50 14.95 -38.38
CA VAL A 34 -6.29 15.16 -39.21
C VAL A 34 -5.19 14.17 -38.79
N GLN A 35 -4.96 14.00 -37.49
CA GLN A 35 -3.98 13.03 -36.98
C GLN A 35 -4.36 11.58 -37.34
N MET A 36 -5.64 11.21 -37.21
CA MET A 36 -6.12 9.89 -37.64
C MET A 36 -5.95 9.68 -39.15
N LYS A 37 -6.21 10.70 -39.98
CA LYS A 37 -6.00 10.62 -41.43
C LYS A 37 -4.53 10.47 -41.79
N GLU A 38 -3.63 11.19 -41.12
CA GLU A 38 -2.19 11.06 -41.33
C GLU A 38 -1.66 9.68 -40.92
N VAL A 39 -2.12 9.15 -39.79
CA VAL A 39 -1.76 7.79 -39.33
C VAL A 39 -2.29 6.74 -40.30
N LYS A 40 -3.54 6.87 -40.76
CA LYS A 40 -4.15 5.93 -41.72
C LYS A 40 -3.44 5.95 -43.08
N ASN A 41 -3.03 7.14 -43.55
CA ASN A 41 -2.28 7.28 -44.80
C ASN A 41 -0.84 6.75 -44.69
N LYS A 42 -0.18 6.94 -43.54
CA LYS A 42 1.16 6.37 -43.26
C LYS A 42 1.10 4.85 -43.09
N MET A 43 0.05 4.33 -42.47
CA MET A 43 -0.20 2.89 -42.34
C MET A 43 -0.56 2.23 -43.68
N ALA A 44 -1.29 2.91 -44.57
CA ALA A 44 -1.61 2.37 -45.90
C ALA A 44 -0.40 2.32 -46.85
N ALA A 45 0.64 3.14 -46.61
CA ALA A 45 1.87 3.19 -47.40
C ALA A 45 2.95 2.21 -46.93
N MET A 46 2.80 1.61 -45.75
CA MET A 46 3.69 0.61 -45.18
C MET A 46 2.96 -0.74 -45.19
N ASP A 47 3.35 -1.65 -46.08
CA ASP A 47 2.89 -3.06 -46.06
C ASP A 47 3.54 -3.82 -44.89
N VAL A 48 3.32 -3.28 -43.69
CA VAL A 48 3.73 -3.85 -42.42
C VAL A 48 2.51 -4.56 -41.90
N LYS A 49 2.63 -5.87 -41.66
CA LYS A 49 1.67 -6.61 -40.84
C LYS A 49 1.46 -5.81 -39.55
N GLN A 50 0.34 -5.10 -39.47
CA GLN A 50 -0.55 -5.14 -38.33
C GLN A 50 0.08 -5.76 -37.07
N PRO A 51 0.91 -5.10 -36.24
CA PRO A 51 1.12 -5.65 -34.90
C PRO A 51 -0.28 -5.82 -34.32
N SER A 52 -0.59 -7.05 -33.90
CA SER A 52 -1.89 -7.36 -33.30
C SER A 52 -2.07 -6.44 -32.11
N PHE A 53 -2.94 -5.45 -32.25
CA PHE A 53 -3.35 -4.61 -31.13
C PHE A 53 -4.24 -5.48 -30.28
N ASP A 54 -3.67 -6.05 -29.23
CA ASP A 54 -4.44 -6.73 -28.20
C ASP A 54 -4.80 -5.70 -27.12
N PRO A 55 -6.06 -5.25 -27.05
CA PRO A 55 -6.48 -4.29 -26.02
C PRO A 55 -6.32 -4.85 -24.59
N ASP A 56 -6.14 -6.16 -24.42
CA ASP A 56 -5.92 -6.80 -23.12
C ASP A 56 -4.47 -6.58 -22.60
N ASP A 57 -3.53 -6.16 -23.46
CA ASP A 57 -2.14 -5.84 -23.08
C ASP A 57 -2.02 -4.45 -22.40
N PHE A 58 -3.11 -3.67 -22.36
CA PHE A 58 -3.12 -2.31 -21.83
C PHE A 58 -4.06 -2.18 -20.63
N ALA A 59 -3.59 -1.55 -19.56
CA ALA A 59 -4.44 -1.18 -18.43
C ALA A 59 -5.58 -0.27 -18.91
N SER A 60 -6.81 -0.64 -18.60
CA SER A 60 -7.97 0.18 -18.89
C SER A 60 -8.02 1.37 -17.91
N ASN A 61 -8.79 2.41 -18.28
CA ASN A 61 -9.03 3.52 -17.36
C ASN A 61 -9.72 3.06 -16.06
N GLU A 62 -10.49 1.97 -16.12
CA GLU A 62 -11.14 1.38 -14.95
C GLU A 62 -10.11 0.74 -14.02
N ASP A 63 -9.15 -0.01 -14.57
CA ASP A 63 -8.06 -0.62 -13.78
C ASP A 63 -7.22 0.45 -13.10
N ILE A 64 -6.96 1.56 -13.79
CA ILE A 64 -6.24 2.71 -13.22
C ILE A 64 -7.05 3.34 -12.09
N ALA A 65 -8.36 3.54 -12.29
CA ALA A 65 -9.23 4.10 -11.26
C ALA A 65 -9.31 3.19 -10.02
N GLN A 66 -9.42 1.88 -10.21
CA GLN A 66 -9.40 0.89 -9.14
C GLN A 66 -8.07 0.93 -8.39
N LEU A 67 -6.94 0.93 -9.10
CA LEU A 67 -5.62 1.02 -8.48
C LEU A 67 -5.47 2.30 -7.63
N VAL A 68 -5.94 3.44 -8.15
CA VAL A 68 -5.93 4.71 -7.40
C VAL A 68 -6.77 4.58 -6.13
N PHE A 69 -7.94 3.94 -6.20
CA PHE A 69 -8.78 3.70 -5.02
C PHE A 69 -8.09 2.81 -3.98
N GLU A 70 -7.43 1.74 -4.42
CA GLU A 70 -6.66 0.85 -3.53
C GLU A 70 -5.52 1.61 -2.83
N VAL A 71 -4.76 2.44 -3.57
CA VAL A 71 -3.69 3.27 -3.01
C VAL A 71 -4.24 4.28 -2.01
N LEU A 72 -5.39 4.91 -2.29
CA LEU A 72 -6.01 5.83 -1.34
C LEU A 72 -6.40 5.13 -0.03
N ASN A 73 -6.96 3.92 -0.10
CA ASN A 73 -7.27 3.13 1.10
C ASN A 73 -6.01 2.75 1.89
N GLN A 74 -4.94 2.34 1.20
CA GLN A 74 -3.66 2.03 1.84
C GLN A 74 -3.05 3.26 2.55
N LEU A 75 -3.19 4.44 1.96
CA LEU A 75 -2.76 5.70 2.59
C LEU A 75 -3.58 6.03 3.83
N GLU A 76 -4.89 5.80 3.80
CA GLU A 76 -5.77 5.98 4.97
C GLU A 76 -5.37 5.04 6.12
N TYR A 77 -5.10 3.76 5.83
CA TYR A 77 -4.60 2.81 6.84
C TYR A 77 -3.23 3.19 7.39
N LEU A 78 -2.36 3.79 6.56
CA LEU A 78 -1.07 4.31 7.01
C LEU A 78 -1.26 5.50 7.95
N GLU A 79 -2.17 6.42 7.62
CA GLU A 79 -2.48 7.58 8.45
C GLU A 79 -3.07 7.17 9.80
N ASP A 80 -4.06 6.27 9.82
CA ASP A 80 -4.64 5.74 11.06
C ASP A 80 -3.57 5.09 11.96
N ARG A 81 -2.70 4.25 11.39
CA ARG A 81 -1.55 3.68 12.12
C ARG A 81 -0.63 4.78 12.64
N SER A 82 -0.32 5.79 11.83
CA SER A 82 0.56 6.90 12.23
C SER A 82 -0.01 7.65 13.44
N ILE A 83 -1.31 7.98 13.42
CA ILE A 83 -2.01 8.63 14.53
C ILE A 83 -1.95 7.77 15.79
N LYS A 84 -2.27 6.48 15.68
CA LYS A 84 -2.25 5.55 16.81
C LYS A 84 -0.84 5.31 17.36
N ARG A 85 0.17 5.25 16.50
CA ARG A 85 1.58 5.17 16.91
C ARG A 85 2.03 6.44 17.62
N ALA A 86 1.62 7.61 17.14
CA ALA A 86 1.91 8.88 17.79
C ALA A 86 1.32 8.91 19.21
N TYR A 87 0.07 8.47 19.38
CA TYR A 87 -0.54 8.31 20.70
C TYR A 87 0.26 7.33 21.58
N ASN A 88 0.58 6.14 21.05
CA ASN A 88 1.33 5.11 21.76
C ASN A 88 2.76 5.54 22.12
N SER A 89 3.35 6.49 21.39
CA SER A 89 4.71 7.00 21.62
C SER A 89 4.92 7.68 22.97
N HIS A 90 3.82 8.11 23.61
CA HIS A 90 3.83 8.66 24.95
C HIS A 90 3.83 7.60 26.05
N ILE A 91 3.66 6.32 25.69
CA ILE A 91 3.65 5.20 26.64
C ILE A 91 5.09 4.75 26.90
N LEU A 92 5.53 4.98 28.12
CA LEU A 92 6.87 4.65 28.64
C LEU A 92 6.84 3.38 29.51
N SER A 93 7.99 2.76 29.74
CA SER A 93 8.16 1.64 30.70
C SER A 93 7.58 1.90 32.08
N GLU A 94 7.62 3.17 32.53
CA GLU A 94 7.14 3.63 33.84
C GLU A 94 5.66 4.01 33.85
N SER A 95 4.98 3.95 32.70
CA SER A 95 3.56 4.30 32.62
C SER A 95 2.72 3.34 33.46
N ALA A 96 1.61 3.85 34.00
CA ALA A 96 0.69 3.07 34.82
C ALA A 96 0.19 1.85 34.04
N ASP A 97 0.06 0.72 34.72
CA ASP A 97 -0.35 -0.55 34.11
C ASP A 97 -1.75 -0.51 33.47
N SER A 98 -2.60 0.43 33.90
CA SER A 98 -3.93 0.69 33.33
C SER A 98 -3.91 1.57 32.06
N THR A 99 -2.76 2.11 31.68
CA THR A 99 -2.61 2.94 30.48
C THR A 99 -3.01 2.14 29.26
N LYS A 100 -3.92 2.69 28.45
CA LYS A 100 -4.45 2.03 27.26
C LYS A 100 -3.49 2.19 26.09
N ILE A 101 -3.36 1.14 25.30
CA ILE A 101 -2.61 1.12 24.05
C ILE A 101 -3.62 1.18 22.91
N ALA A 102 -3.39 2.07 21.94
CA ALA A 102 -4.22 2.16 20.75
C ALA A 102 -3.93 0.97 19.82
N PRO A 103 -4.96 0.21 19.38
CA PRO A 103 -4.80 -0.94 18.49
C PRO A 103 -4.60 -0.50 17.03
N LEU A 104 -3.53 -0.97 16.39
CA LEU A 104 -3.21 -0.68 14.99
C LEU A 104 -3.87 -1.70 14.05
N CYS A 105 -4.19 -1.30 12.83
CA CYS A 105 -4.50 -2.26 11.78
C CYS A 105 -3.22 -2.92 11.24
N ASN A 106 -3.35 -4.04 10.51
CA ASN A 106 -2.23 -4.60 9.74
C ASN A 106 -2.01 -3.82 8.43
N LYS A 107 -1.12 -4.33 7.57
CA LYS A 107 -0.79 -3.70 6.28
C LYS A 107 -1.98 -3.58 5.33
N ASP A 108 -2.92 -4.52 5.42
CA ASP A 108 -4.11 -4.61 4.55
C ASP A 108 -5.31 -3.84 5.12
N GLY A 109 -5.14 -3.19 6.28
CA GLY A 109 -6.19 -2.42 6.96
C GLY A 109 -7.09 -3.27 7.85
N GLU A 110 -6.78 -4.55 8.05
CA GLU A 110 -7.54 -5.41 8.96
C GLU A 110 -7.36 -4.95 10.41
N PRO A 111 -8.44 -4.91 11.21
CA PRO A 111 -8.38 -4.48 12.60
C PRO A 111 -7.50 -5.42 13.43
N ALA A 112 -6.89 -4.88 14.49
CA ALA A 112 -6.08 -5.66 15.42
C ALA A 112 -6.82 -6.89 15.93
N LEU A 113 -6.10 -8.01 16.06
CA LEU A 113 -6.60 -9.23 16.66
C LEU A 113 -7.11 -9.00 18.10
N GLU A 114 -8.04 -9.85 18.55
CA GLU A 114 -8.56 -9.78 19.92
C GLU A 114 -7.48 -9.97 20.99
N ILE A 115 -6.44 -10.73 20.66
CA ILE A 115 -5.26 -11.00 21.50
C ILE A 115 -4.34 -9.77 21.63
N PHE A 116 -4.59 -8.68 20.88
CA PHE A 116 -3.77 -7.48 20.95
C PHE A 116 -3.75 -6.87 22.37
N PRO A 117 -2.58 -6.41 22.86
CA PRO A 117 -2.46 -5.83 24.18
C PRO A 117 -3.19 -4.49 24.31
N LYS A 118 -4.35 -4.51 24.98
CA LYS A 118 -5.18 -3.30 25.24
C LYS A 118 -4.58 -2.36 26.29
N THR A 119 -3.72 -2.86 27.17
CA THR A 119 -3.10 -2.10 28.26
C THR A 119 -1.61 -2.42 28.40
N VAL A 120 -0.89 -1.53 29.06
CA VAL A 120 0.53 -1.74 29.42
C VAL A 120 0.73 -3.02 30.22
N LYS A 121 -0.19 -3.34 31.15
CA LYS A 121 -0.16 -4.61 31.88
C LYS A 121 -0.20 -5.81 30.94
N HIS A 122 -1.17 -5.82 30.03
CA HIS A 122 -1.33 -6.94 29.09
C HIS A 122 -0.11 -7.08 28.18
N LEU A 123 0.49 -5.98 27.73
CA LEU A 123 1.73 -6.01 26.96
C LEU A 123 2.91 -6.60 27.76
N LYS A 124 3.03 -6.28 29.06
CA LYS A 124 4.08 -6.84 29.93
C LYS A 124 3.88 -8.33 30.22
N GLU A 125 2.63 -8.79 30.29
CA GLU A 125 2.24 -10.17 30.62
C GLU A 125 1.98 -11.05 29.38
N LEU A 126 2.28 -10.54 28.18
CA LEU A 126 2.02 -11.24 26.91
C LEU A 126 2.73 -12.60 26.86
N LYS A 127 1.99 -13.65 26.52
CA LYS A 127 2.57 -15.00 26.41
C LYS A 127 3.37 -15.16 25.12
N PRO A 128 4.38 -16.04 25.09
CA PRO A 128 5.17 -16.29 23.89
C PRO A 128 4.35 -16.69 22.66
N LEU A 129 3.33 -17.54 22.82
CA LEU A 129 2.46 -17.95 21.72
C LEU A 129 1.63 -16.78 21.16
N GLU A 130 1.07 -15.95 22.07
CA GLU A 130 0.30 -14.76 21.71
C GLU A 130 1.19 -13.74 20.97
N LEU A 131 2.45 -13.59 21.40
CA LEU A 131 3.42 -12.73 20.73
C LEU A 131 3.70 -13.18 19.29
N ILE A 132 3.88 -14.49 19.07
CA ILE A 132 4.15 -15.04 17.73
C ILE A 132 2.95 -14.82 16.81
N GLN A 133 1.74 -15.12 17.28
CA GLN A 133 0.51 -14.90 16.50
C GLN A 133 0.33 -13.42 16.12
N ILE A 134 0.63 -12.51 17.05
CA ILE A 134 0.59 -11.08 16.79
C ILE A 134 1.67 -10.68 15.78
N ALA A 135 2.89 -11.19 15.92
CA ALA A 135 3.98 -10.89 15.02
C ALA A 135 3.74 -11.44 13.60
N GLU A 136 3.09 -12.60 13.47
CA GLU A 136 2.63 -13.15 12.18
C GLU A 136 1.57 -12.24 11.56
N PHE A 137 0.57 -11.80 12.33
CA PHE A 137 -0.48 -10.91 11.85
C PHE A 137 0.03 -9.55 11.33
N TYR A 138 1.14 -9.06 11.89
CA TYR A 138 1.76 -7.80 11.48
C TYR A 138 2.97 -7.98 10.55
N ASP A 139 3.25 -9.21 10.08
CA ASP A 139 4.42 -9.55 9.25
C ASP A 139 5.75 -9.04 9.84
N LEU A 140 5.94 -9.17 11.15
CA LEU A 140 7.14 -8.70 11.86
C LEU A 140 8.28 -9.72 11.84
N PHE A 141 8.04 -10.90 11.30
CA PHE A 141 9.09 -11.89 11.11
C PHE A 141 9.89 -11.54 9.87
N VAL A 142 11.16 -11.24 10.07
CA VAL A 142 12.15 -11.31 9.00
C VAL A 142 12.54 -12.77 8.88
N ASP A 143 11.82 -13.51 8.05
CA ASP A 143 12.28 -14.85 7.67
C ASP A 143 13.56 -14.66 6.81
N GLU A 144 14.73 -14.77 7.42
CA GLU A 144 16.02 -14.83 6.72
C GLU A 144 16.00 -15.70 5.44
N PRO A 145 15.37 -16.89 5.41
CA PRO A 145 15.26 -17.66 4.18
C PRO A 145 14.49 -16.95 3.06
N TYR A 146 13.50 -16.11 3.36
CA TYR A 146 12.75 -15.35 2.36
C TYR A 146 13.63 -14.33 1.61
N ILE A 147 14.59 -13.70 2.31
CA ILE A 147 15.53 -12.75 1.69
C ILE A 147 16.55 -13.48 0.82
N GLU A 148 17.04 -14.65 1.26
CA GLU A 148 17.94 -15.46 0.43
C GLU A 148 17.23 -16.05 -0.78
N ASP A 149 15.99 -16.49 -0.62
CA ASP A 149 15.16 -17.04 -1.70
C ASP A 149 14.75 -15.96 -2.69
N GLN A 150 14.40 -14.74 -2.26
CA GLN A 150 14.22 -13.59 -3.14
C GLN A 150 15.51 -13.24 -3.90
N LYS A 151 16.65 -13.16 -3.21
CA LYS A 151 17.95 -12.89 -3.87
C LYS A 151 18.35 -13.99 -4.85
N ARG A 152 18.00 -15.25 -4.57
CA ARG A 152 18.18 -16.36 -5.50
C ARG A 152 17.24 -16.23 -6.68
N LEU A 153 15.96 -15.90 -6.46
CA LEU A 153 14.98 -15.70 -7.52
C LEU A 153 15.35 -14.54 -8.47
N GLU A 154 15.90 -13.45 -7.91
CA GLU A 154 16.41 -12.28 -8.65
C GLU A 154 17.76 -12.54 -9.36
N SER A 155 18.39 -13.69 -9.11
CA SER A 155 19.66 -14.04 -9.75
C SER A 155 19.44 -14.43 -11.22
N PRO A 156 20.31 -14.00 -12.15
CA PRO A 156 20.15 -14.26 -13.59
C PRO A 156 20.35 -15.74 -13.98
N ASN A 157 20.69 -16.61 -13.02
CA ASN A 157 20.95 -18.03 -13.23
C ASN A 157 19.80 -18.94 -12.78
N THR A 158 18.68 -18.39 -12.31
CA THR A 158 17.58 -19.18 -11.76
C THR A 158 16.76 -19.83 -12.85
N THR A 159 16.66 -21.15 -12.82
CA THR A 159 15.83 -21.89 -13.77
C THR A 159 14.34 -21.74 -13.43
N PRO A 160 13.42 -21.75 -14.41
CA PRO A 160 11.97 -21.67 -14.15
C PRO A 160 11.44 -22.74 -13.20
N GLU A 161 12.08 -23.92 -13.18
CA GLU A 161 11.72 -25.02 -12.27
C GLU A 161 12.18 -24.78 -10.83
N GLU A 162 13.33 -24.13 -10.61
CA GLU A 162 13.80 -23.70 -9.29
C GLU A 162 12.94 -22.56 -8.73
N ALA A 163 12.51 -21.62 -9.58
CA ALA A 163 11.58 -20.56 -9.21
C ALA A 163 10.24 -21.12 -8.72
N ILE A 164 9.69 -22.12 -9.43
CA ILE A 164 8.45 -22.79 -9.05
C ILE A 164 8.64 -23.56 -7.73
N ARG A 165 9.76 -24.26 -7.54
CA ARG A 165 10.05 -25.00 -6.29
C ARG A 165 10.22 -24.08 -5.09
N LEU A 166 10.95 -22.98 -5.21
CA LEU A 166 11.09 -21.97 -4.14
C LEU A 166 9.73 -21.36 -3.77
N SER A 167 8.87 -21.12 -4.77
CA SER A 167 7.52 -20.59 -4.53
C SER A 167 6.56 -21.60 -3.87
N THR A 168 6.82 -22.90 -3.99
CA THR A 168 5.97 -23.98 -3.45
C THR A 168 6.51 -24.61 -2.16
N SER A 169 7.78 -24.37 -1.78
CA SER A 169 8.40 -24.92 -0.57
C SER A 169 8.14 -24.13 0.72
N SER A 170 7.31 -23.07 0.67
CA SER A 170 6.80 -22.42 1.89
C SER A 170 5.73 -23.29 2.53
N GLU A 171 6.14 -24.41 3.15
CA GLU A 171 5.31 -25.02 4.18
C GLU A 171 5.12 -23.96 5.27
N THR A 172 3.89 -23.45 5.41
CA THR A 172 3.54 -22.48 6.45
C THR A 172 3.76 -23.14 7.81
N ILE A 173 4.92 -22.87 8.41
CA ILE A 173 5.26 -23.27 9.77
C ILE A 173 4.15 -22.71 10.68
N THR A 174 3.49 -23.57 11.46
CA THR A 174 2.43 -23.08 12.36
C THR A 174 3.03 -22.28 13.51
N SER A 175 2.26 -21.38 14.12
CA SER A 175 2.74 -20.55 15.24
C SER A 175 3.29 -21.40 16.40
N GLU A 176 2.75 -22.62 16.62
CA GLU A 176 3.26 -23.55 17.63
C GLU A 176 4.61 -24.17 17.25
N GLN A 177 4.81 -24.50 15.97
CA GLN A 177 6.09 -25.01 15.47
C GLN A 177 7.16 -23.92 15.52
N ARG A 178 6.80 -22.69 15.15
CA ARG A 178 7.68 -21.52 15.24
C ARG A 178 8.07 -21.22 16.68
N LEU A 179 7.15 -21.37 17.64
CA LEU A 179 7.46 -21.27 19.06
C LEU A 179 8.48 -22.34 19.50
N ALA A 180 8.33 -23.57 19.03
CA ALA A 180 9.26 -24.65 19.37
C ALA A 180 10.67 -24.45 18.78
N MET A 181 10.79 -23.73 17.67
CA MET A 181 12.07 -23.41 17.02
C MET A 181 12.71 -22.12 17.56
N SER A 182 11.95 -21.27 18.24
CA SER A 182 12.42 -19.97 18.73
C SER A 182 13.21 -20.09 20.03
N SER A 183 14.35 -19.43 20.11
CA SER A 183 15.08 -19.26 21.36
C SER A 183 14.49 -18.14 22.23
N GLU A 184 14.86 -18.09 23.51
CA GLU A 184 14.46 -16.97 24.39
C GLU A 184 15.02 -15.61 23.94
N SER A 185 16.10 -15.61 23.15
CA SER A 185 16.65 -14.38 22.56
C SER A 185 15.74 -13.89 21.43
N ASP A 186 15.36 -14.78 20.52
CA ASP A 186 14.52 -14.45 19.37
C ASP A 186 13.17 -13.89 19.82
N LEU A 187 12.59 -14.46 20.89
CA LEU A 187 11.34 -13.95 21.47
C LEU A 187 11.48 -12.53 22.04
N LYS A 188 12.66 -12.15 22.55
CA LYS A 188 12.90 -10.78 23.02
C LYS A 188 13.04 -9.83 21.83
N ASP A 189 13.71 -10.25 20.77
CA ASP A 189 13.89 -9.45 19.56
C ASP A 189 12.55 -9.20 18.87
N VAL A 190 11.72 -10.24 18.74
CA VAL A 190 10.33 -10.12 18.24
C VAL A 190 9.50 -9.19 19.12
N PHE A 191 9.65 -9.26 20.45
CA PHE A 191 8.96 -8.33 21.35
C PHE A 191 9.42 -6.88 21.15
N VAL A 192 10.72 -6.64 20.95
CA VAL A 192 11.26 -5.31 20.66
C VAL A 192 10.74 -4.81 19.32
N GLU A 193 10.70 -5.65 18.30
CA GLU A 193 10.19 -5.26 16.99
C GLU A 193 8.69 -4.96 17.03
N PHE A 194 7.92 -5.79 17.74
CA PHE A 194 6.49 -5.53 17.97
C PHE A 194 6.25 -4.21 18.70
N THR A 195 6.97 -3.95 19.80
CA THR A 195 6.82 -2.69 20.55
C THR A 195 7.22 -1.46 19.73
N ARG A 196 8.23 -1.57 18.85
CA ARG A 196 8.61 -0.53 17.87
C ARG A 196 7.53 -0.32 16.81
N TYR A 197 6.95 -1.40 16.29
CA TYR A 197 5.87 -1.35 15.32
C TYR A 197 4.66 -0.59 15.87
N ILE A 198 4.18 -0.96 17.07
CA ILE A 198 3.03 -0.28 17.69
C ILE A 198 3.37 1.13 18.24
N GLY A 199 4.65 1.48 18.30
CA GLY A 199 5.13 2.79 18.72
C GLY A 199 5.26 2.97 20.24
N VAL A 200 5.29 1.89 21.03
CA VAL A 200 5.40 1.95 22.50
C VAL A 200 6.87 1.92 22.92
N ARG A 201 7.25 2.73 23.93
CA ARG A 201 8.64 2.81 24.45
C ARG A 201 8.88 1.88 25.63
N ILE A 202 8.41 0.63 25.51
CA ILE A 202 8.62 -0.44 26.50
C ILE A 202 9.54 -1.47 25.86
N ARG A 203 10.70 -1.74 26.44
CA ARG A 203 11.69 -2.67 25.88
C ARG A 203 12.06 -3.76 26.90
N ARG A 204 12.32 -4.97 26.41
CA ARG A 204 12.88 -6.09 27.18
C ARG A 204 14.33 -6.31 26.72
N GLY A 205 15.31 -5.74 27.40
CA GLY A 205 16.73 -5.82 27.01
C GLY A 205 17.52 -4.56 27.34
N SER A 206 18.86 -4.63 27.28
CA SER A 206 19.75 -3.57 27.79
C SER A 206 20.19 -2.51 26.78
N GLU A 207 19.92 -2.63 25.48
CA GLU A 207 20.58 -1.77 24.48
C GLU A 207 19.64 -0.98 23.55
N TRP A 208 20.21 0.13 23.07
CA TRP A 208 19.57 1.16 22.25
C TRP A 208 19.60 0.82 20.77
#